data_AF-A0A852SZD3-F1
#
_entry.id   AF-A0A852SZD3-F1
#
_cell.length_a   1.000
_cell.length_b   1.000
_cell.length_c   1.000
_cell.angle_alpha   90.00
_cell.angle_beta   90.00
_cell.angle_gamma   90.00
#
_symmetry.space_group_name_H-M   'P 1'
#
loop_
_entity.id
_entity.type
_entity.pdbx_description
1 polymer ?
#
loop_
_entity_poly.entity_id
_entity_poly.type
_entity_poly.pdbx_seq_one_letter_code
_entity_poly.pdbx_strand_id
1 'polypeptide(L)'
;MTVLAPTRTERPRPAYRPYRAAVDRIERLSPHFTRVSFRCDDFTHFGTECLDQRIKLLFPLADGSFSDLGIDDEEALAAGDWYERWRALPEHRRNPFRTYTVRAIDTDGCRLDVDFVMHGDGGPAARWLLGAAPGDRIVVIGPDARSEHRGVGIDWRPGEARELLLVGDETAAPAIASILESLPGGCRARAFVEVPSADDELELRLPANASVSWLPRGEAATGTALLPAVRRWLAENPHVVAAASATASQQLDEVDVDRDILWETPEGTHPGFYAWIAGESAAVKTLRRLLVRDHGIDRSRVAFMGYWRLGRSEN
;
A
#
# COMPACT_ATOMS: atom_id res chain seq x y z
N MET A 1 20.17 -50.16 11.60
CA MET A 1 19.93 -49.27 10.45
C MET A 1 18.71 -48.43 10.76
N THR A 2 18.92 -47.22 11.27
CA THR A 2 17.83 -46.28 11.58
C THR A 2 17.41 -45.64 10.26
N VAL A 3 16.21 -45.98 9.78
CA VAL A 3 15.61 -45.34 8.61
C VAL A 3 15.23 -43.92 9.05
N LEU A 4 15.99 -42.92 8.58
CA LEU A 4 15.59 -41.52 8.66
C LEU A 4 14.26 -41.39 7.91
N ALA A 5 13.22 -40.95 8.61
CA ALA A 5 11.96 -40.58 7.98
C ALA A 5 12.26 -39.54 6.88
N PRO A 6 11.66 -39.64 5.69
CA PRO A 6 11.85 -38.65 4.65
C PRO A 6 11.42 -37.28 5.22
N THR A 7 12.32 -36.31 5.18
CA THR A 7 12.01 -34.90 5.44
C THR A 7 10.83 -34.56 4.54
N ARG A 8 9.67 -34.25 5.12
CA ARG A 8 8.49 -33.82 4.37
C ARG A 8 8.89 -32.54 3.64
N THR A 9 9.19 -32.64 2.35
CA THR A 9 9.40 -31.48 1.49
C THR A 9 8.12 -30.68 1.55
N GLU A 10 8.14 -29.56 2.27
CA GLU A 10 7.00 -28.65 2.31
C GLU A 10 6.69 -28.23 0.88
N ARG A 11 5.45 -28.43 0.46
CA ARG A 11 5.01 -27.96 -0.86
C ARG A 11 5.17 -26.44 -0.89
N PRO A 12 5.70 -25.87 -2.00
CA PRO A 12 5.79 -24.43 -2.13
C PRO A 12 4.40 -23.80 -1.98
N ARG A 13 4.32 -22.73 -1.20
CA ARG A 13 3.08 -21.98 -0.96
C ARG A 13 3.10 -20.69 -1.76
N PRO A 14 1.94 -20.26 -2.30
CA PRO A 14 1.89 -19.00 -3.04
C PRO A 14 2.20 -17.84 -2.09
N ALA A 15 2.70 -16.75 -2.65
CA ALA A 15 2.93 -15.53 -1.89
C ALA A 15 1.64 -15.10 -1.17
N TYR A 16 0.51 -15.17 -1.91
CA TYR A 16 -0.78 -14.65 -1.50
C TYR A 16 -1.86 -15.73 -1.61
N ARG A 17 -2.78 -15.75 -0.64
CA ARG A 17 -3.93 -16.67 -0.62
C ARG A 17 -5.19 -15.96 -0.13
N PRO A 18 -6.38 -16.51 -0.44
CA PRO A 18 -7.64 -16.01 0.13
C PRO A 18 -7.81 -16.42 1.60
N TYR A 19 -8.35 -15.48 2.40
CA TYR A 19 -8.76 -15.65 3.80
C TYR A 19 -10.24 -15.28 3.92
N ARG A 20 -11.06 -16.18 4.48
CA ARG A 20 -12.47 -15.89 4.82
C ARG A 20 -12.51 -15.12 6.14
N ALA A 21 -12.69 -13.80 6.05
CA ALA A 21 -12.71 -12.94 7.21
C ALA A 21 -14.12 -12.38 7.46
N ALA A 22 -14.32 -11.85 8.66
CA ALA A 22 -15.48 -11.07 9.02
C ALA A 22 -15.06 -9.74 9.63
N VAL A 23 -15.88 -8.71 9.50
CA VAL A 23 -15.69 -7.44 10.21
C VAL A 23 -15.77 -7.71 11.71
N ASP A 24 -14.73 -7.31 12.44
CA ASP A 24 -14.65 -7.38 13.89
C ASP A 24 -15.07 -6.03 14.51
N ARG A 25 -14.50 -4.94 13.99
CA ARG A 25 -14.72 -3.58 14.49
C ARG A 25 -14.65 -2.57 13.34
N ILE A 26 -15.44 -1.49 13.47
CA ILE A 26 -15.38 -0.32 12.59
C ILE A 26 -15.17 0.90 13.47
N GLU A 27 -14.16 1.70 13.16
CA GLU A 27 -13.77 2.89 13.91
C GLU A 27 -13.53 4.04 12.95
N ARG A 28 -14.28 5.13 13.11
CA ARG A 28 -14.03 6.37 12.38
C ARG A 28 -12.85 7.09 13.04
N LEU A 29 -11.72 7.17 12.34
CA LEU A 29 -10.50 7.83 12.82
C LEU A 29 -10.58 9.34 12.61
N SER A 30 -11.19 9.76 11.50
CA SER A 30 -11.34 11.15 11.09
C SER A 30 -12.56 11.32 10.18
N PRO A 31 -12.85 12.52 9.65
CA PRO A 31 -13.91 12.68 8.66
C PRO A 31 -13.80 11.74 7.45
N HIS A 32 -12.60 11.49 6.93
CA HIS A 32 -12.38 10.69 5.71
C HIS A 32 -11.64 9.36 5.92
N PHE A 33 -11.10 9.10 7.12
CA PHE A 33 -10.45 7.84 7.46
C PHE A 33 -11.34 6.99 8.38
N THR A 34 -11.59 5.74 7.97
CA THR A 34 -12.29 4.73 8.77
C THR A 34 -11.46 3.47 8.84
N ARG A 35 -11.06 3.05 10.04
CA ARG A 35 -10.42 1.76 10.26
C ARG A 35 -11.46 0.67 10.32
N VAL A 36 -11.27 -0.38 9.53
CA VAL A 36 -12.02 -1.62 9.65
C VAL A 36 -11.07 -2.71 10.07
N SER A 37 -11.37 -3.32 11.21
CA SER A 37 -10.69 -4.51 11.70
C SER A 37 -11.43 -5.74 11.20
N PHE A 38 -10.68 -6.69 10.65
CA PHE A 38 -11.17 -7.98 10.19
C PHE A 38 -10.63 -9.08 11.07
N ARG A 39 -11.41 -10.14 11.28
CA ARG A 39 -11.00 -11.33 12.03
C ARG A 39 -11.12 -12.59 11.19
N CYS A 40 -10.13 -13.47 11.31
CA CYS A 40 -10.06 -14.78 10.68
C CYS A 40 -9.08 -15.65 11.45
N ASP A 41 -9.48 -16.85 11.88
CA ASP A 41 -8.59 -17.74 12.66
C ASP A 41 -7.31 -18.13 11.90
N ASP A 42 -7.37 -18.11 10.57
CA ASP A 42 -6.24 -18.35 9.67
C ASP A 42 -5.24 -17.18 9.61
N PHE A 43 -5.53 -16.04 10.25
CA PHE A 43 -4.59 -14.92 10.36
C PHE A 43 -3.39 -15.22 11.24
N THR A 44 -3.39 -16.33 12.00
CA THR A 44 -2.17 -16.92 12.58
C THR A 44 -1.07 -17.20 11.54
N HIS A 45 -1.44 -17.29 10.25
CA HIS A 45 -0.52 -17.52 9.13
C HIS A 45 -0.38 -16.32 8.18
N PHE A 46 -0.89 -15.14 8.56
CA PHE A 46 -0.81 -13.95 7.73
C PHE A 46 0.60 -13.33 7.79
N GLY A 47 1.10 -12.83 6.65
CA GLY A 47 2.40 -12.13 6.60
C GLY A 47 2.43 -10.88 7.48
N THR A 48 3.56 -10.61 8.13
CA THR A 48 3.69 -9.57 9.18
C THR A 48 4.62 -8.43 8.79
N GLU A 49 5.13 -8.43 7.56
CA GLU A 49 6.05 -7.41 7.07
C GLU A 49 5.47 -6.00 7.22
N CYS A 50 4.16 -5.83 7.07
CA CYS A 50 3.46 -4.56 7.12
C CYS A 50 4.09 -3.56 6.12
N LEU A 51 4.58 -2.38 6.49
CA LEU A 51 5.07 -1.37 5.53
C LEU A 51 3.97 -0.93 4.54
N ASP A 52 4.28 -0.88 3.24
CA ASP A 52 3.34 -0.61 2.16
C ASP A 52 2.72 -1.88 1.56
N GLN A 53 2.78 -3.01 2.27
CA GLN A 53 2.24 -4.30 1.79
C GLN A 53 0.78 -4.17 1.37
N ARG A 54 0.54 -4.37 0.07
CA ARG A 54 -0.79 -4.30 -0.54
C ARG A 54 -1.51 -5.62 -0.47
N ILE A 55 -2.81 -5.58 -0.16
CA ILE A 55 -3.73 -6.71 -0.17
C ILE A 55 -4.91 -6.42 -1.10
N LYS A 56 -5.69 -7.45 -1.44
CA LYS A 56 -6.98 -7.27 -2.12
C LYS A 56 -8.10 -7.58 -1.15
N LEU A 57 -9.07 -6.67 -1.06
CA LEU A 57 -10.34 -6.92 -0.38
C LEU A 57 -11.40 -7.19 -1.44
N LEU A 58 -12.01 -8.38 -1.40
CA LEU A 58 -13.14 -8.75 -2.25
C LEU A 58 -14.43 -8.44 -1.49
N PHE A 59 -15.29 -7.63 -2.09
CA PHE A 59 -16.58 -7.25 -1.53
C PHE A 59 -17.67 -8.20 -2.00
N PRO A 60 -18.70 -8.48 -1.19
CA PRO A 60 -19.81 -9.35 -1.59
C PRO A 60 -20.52 -8.82 -2.84
N LEU A 61 -21.11 -9.73 -3.61
CA LEU A 61 -22.05 -9.37 -4.67
C LEU A 61 -23.33 -8.78 -4.06
N ALA A 62 -24.20 -8.23 -4.90
CA ALA A 62 -25.44 -7.60 -4.45
C ALA A 62 -26.38 -8.57 -3.69
N ASP A 63 -26.27 -9.87 -3.94
CA ASP A 63 -26.99 -10.95 -3.25
C ASP A 63 -26.27 -11.46 -1.99
N GLY A 64 -25.14 -10.86 -1.60
CA GLY A 64 -24.33 -11.26 -0.45
C GLY A 64 -23.40 -12.45 -0.70
N SER A 65 -23.33 -12.96 -1.94
CA SER A 65 -22.52 -14.13 -2.28
C SER A 65 -21.06 -13.77 -2.62
N PHE A 66 -20.22 -14.80 -2.60
CA PHE A 66 -18.81 -14.74 -2.97
C PHE A 66 -18.49 -15.75 -4.08
N SER A 67 -17.57 -15.35 -4.96
CA SER A 67 -16.92 -16.15 -5.99
C SER A 67 -16.25 -17.35 -5.35
N ASP A 68 -16.32 -18.49 -6.03
CA ASP A 68 -15.51 -19.64 -5.67
C ASP A 68 -14.06 -19.39 -6.13
N LEU A 69 -13.20 -19.10 -5.17
CA LEU A 69 -11.77 -18.86 -5.37
C LEU A 69 -10.91 -20.06 -4.96
N GLY A 70 -11.52 -21.23 -4.70
CA GLY A 70 -10.79 -22.38 -4.17
C GLY A 70 -10.35 -22.22 -2.72
N ILE A 71 -11.04 -21.40 -1.92
CA ILE A 71 -10.63 -21.12 -0.52
C ILE A 71 -10.73 -22.38 0.36
N ASP A 72 -11.66 -23.28 0.03
CA ASP A 72 -11.91 -24.51 0.80
C ASP A 72 -11.21 -25.74 0.17
N ASP A 73 -10.32 -25.52 -0.80
CA ASP A 73 -9.57 -26.55 -1.53
C ASP A 73 -8.06 -26.37 -1.28
N GLU A 74 -7.44 -27.32 -0.58
CA GLU A 74 -6.01 -27.26 -0.25
C GLU A 74 -5.11 -27.27 -1.50
N GLU A 75 -5.51 -27.96 -2.56
CA GLU A 75 -4.75 -28.00 -3.81
C GLU A 75 -4.84 -26.65 -4.53
N ALA A 76 -6.02 -26.02 -4.55
CA ALA A 76 -6.20 -24.68 -5.08
C ALA A 76 -5.42 -23.62 -4.28
N LEU A 77 -5.48 -23.68 -2.95
CA LEU A 77 -4.71 -22.81 -2.07
C LEU A 77 -3.20 -22.96 -2.29
N ALA A 78 -2.70 -24.18 -2.49
CA ALA A 78 -1.30 -24.42 -2.79
C ALA A 78 -0.90 -23.95 -4.21
N ALA A 79 -1.81 -24.02 -5.18
CA ALA A 79 -1.59 -23.52 -6.53
C ALA A 79 -1.55 -21.98 -6.60
N GLY A 80 -2.28 -21.29 -5.70
CA GLY A 80 -2.35 -19.83 -5.70
C GLY A 80 -3.12 -19.25 -6.89
N ASP A 81 -4.02 -20.03 -7.49
CA ASP A 81 -4.72 -19.75 -8.75
C ASP A 81 -5.98 -18.88 -8.59
N TRP A 82 -6.18 -18.25 -7.42
CA TRP A 82 -7.40 -17.49 -7.08
C TRP A 82 -7.79 -16.48 -8.17
N TYR A 83 -6.79 -15.79 -8.77
CA TYR A 83 -7.03 -14.77 -9.79
C TYR A 83 -7.42 -15.39 -11.14
N GLU A 84 -6.85 -16.55 -11.48
CA GLU A 84 -7.24 -17.30 -12.69
C GLU A 84 -8.67 -17.82 -12.55
N ARG A 85 -9.02 -18.35 -11.39
CA ARG A 85 -10.40 -18.75 -11.05
C ARG A 85 -11.35 -17.57 -11.17
N TRP A 86 -11.02 -16.43 -10.54
CA TRP A 86 -11.83 -15.22 -10.61
C TRP A 86 -12.03 -14.74 -12.06
N ARG A 87 -10.96 -14.72 -12.88
CA ARG A 87 -11.04 -14.33 -14.30
C ARG A 87 -11.84 -15.31 -15.14
N ALA A 88 -11.86 -16.60 -14.81
CA ALA A 88 -12.64 -17.60 -15.54
C ALA A 88 -14.16 -17.49 -15.26
N LEU A 89 -14.56 -16.85 -14.17
CA LEU A 89 -15.98 -16.66 -13.85
C LEU A 89 -16.67 -15.70 -14.83
N PRO A 90 -17.97 -15.90 -15.12
CA PRO A 90 -18.80 -14.87 -15.75
C PRO A 90 -18.78 -13.56 -14.95
N GLU A 91 -18.87 -12.42 -15.63
CA GLU A 91 -18.77 -11.09 -15.01
C GLU A 91 -19.70 -10.90 -13.80
N HIS A 92 -20.97 -11.31 -13.92
CA HIS A 92 -21.95 -11.20 -12.83
C HIS A 92 -21.65 -12.07 -11.60
N ARG A 93 -20.68 -13.00 -11.69
CA ARG A 93 -20.21 -13.85 -10.59
C ARG A 93 -18.86 -13.43 -10.03
N ARG A 94 -18.24 -12.38 -10.58
CA ARG A 94 -16.96 -11.84 -10.11
C ARG A 94 -17.24 -10.82 -9.01
N ASN A 95 -16.86 -11.14 -7.77
CA ASN A 95 -16.87 -10.11 -6.73
C ASN A 95 -15.97 -8.95 -7.16
N PRO A 96 -16.42 -7.70 -6.96
CA PRO A 96 -15.52 -6.56 -7.10
C PRO A 96 -14.46 -6.61 -6.00
N PHE A 97 -13.23 -6.21 -6.31
CA PHE A 97 -12.17 -6.11 -5.33
C PHE A 97 -11.40 -4.80 -5.44
N ARG A 98 -10.75 -4.40 -4.35
CA ARG A 98 -9.90 -3.20 -4.32
C ARG A 98 -8.59 -3.49 -3.62
N THR A 99 -7.59 -2.73 -4.02
CA THR A 99 -6.27 -2.75 -3.40
C THR A 99 -6.28 -1.90 -2.13
N TYR A 100 -5.80 -2.45 -1.02
CA TYR A 100 -5.64 -1.74 0.25
C TYR A 100 -4.27 -2.05 0.86
N THR A 101 -3.84 -1.23 1.81
CA THR A 101 -2.61 -1.48 2.59
C THR A 101 -2.95 -2.17 3.91
N VAL A 102 -2.09 -3.12 4.31
CA VAL A 102 -2.11 -3.67 5.68
C VAL A 102 -1.69 -2.59 6.66
N ARG A 103 -2.61 -2.10 7.50
CA ARG A 103 -2.28 -1.08 8.50
C ARG A 103 -1.63 -1.70 9.74
N ALA A 104 -2.15 -2.83 10.19
CA ALA A 104 -1.59 -3.63 11.28
C ALA A 104 -2.12 -5.07 11.21
N ILE A 105 -1.36 -6.03 11.72
CA ILE A 105 -1.77 -7.42 11.89
C ILE A 105 -1.39 -7.90 13.30
N ASP A 106 -2.38 -8.42 14.02
CA ASP A 106 -2.23 -9.11 15.29
C ASP A 106 -2.49 -10.60 15.03
N THR A 107 -1.42 -11.39 14.87
CA THR A 107 -1.52 -12.83 14.54
C THR A 107 -2.00 -13.67 15.72
N ASP A 108 -1.74 -13.23 16.96
CA ASP A 108 -2.18 -13.92 18.17
C ASP A 108 -3.68 -13.68 18.41
N GLY A 109 -4.12 -12.43 18.21
CA GLY A 109 -5.53 -12.04 18.25
C GLY A 109 -6.32 -12.33 16.97
N CYS A 110 -5.65 -12.81 15.92
CA CYS A 110 -6.24 -13.10 14.60
C CYS A 110 -6.98 -11.90 14.00
N ARG A 111 -6.41 -10.69 14.08
CA ARG A 111 -7.03 -9.44 13.66
C ARG A 111 -6.16 -8.64 12.69
N LEU A 112 -6.74 -8.25 11.56
CA LEU A 112 -6.14 -7.43 10.52
C LEU A 112 -6.83 -6.05 10.48
N ASP A 113 -6.06 -4.98 10.60
CA ASP A 113 -6.58 -3.61 10.45
C ASP A 113 -6.30 -3.08 9.04
N VAL A 114 -7.32 -2.46 8.45
CA VAL A 114 -7.23 -1.75 7.17
C VAL A 114 -7.88 -0.38 7.32
N ASP A 115 -7.16 0.66 6.90
CA ASP A 115 -7.68 2.02 6.88
C ASP A 115 -8.35 2.29 5.51
N PHE A 116 -9.66 2.49 5.55
CA PHE A 116 -10.47 2.90 4.41
C PHE A 116 -10.47 4.41 4.29
N VAL A 117 -10.18 4.87 3.09
CA VAL A 117 -10.12 6.29 2.76
C VAL A 117 -11.27 6.61 1.82
N MET A 118 -12.10 7.56 2.23
CA MET A 118 -13.26 7.98 1.45
C MET A 118 -12.86 9.07 0.47
N HIS A 119 -12.67 8.70 -0.80
CA HIS A 119 -12.45 9.64 -1.90
C HIS A 119 -13.50 9.42 -3.01
N GLY A 120 -14.14 10.50 -3.46
CA GLY A 120 -14.99 10.51 -4.67
C GLY A 120 -16.17 9.54 -4.70
N ASP A 121 -16.49 9.11 -5.93
CA ASP A 121 -17.82 8.79 -6.50
C ASP A 121 -18.59 7.56 -5.94
N GLY A 122 -18.20 7.02 -4.78
CA GLY A 122 -18.98 5.93 -4.16
C GLY A 122 -18.81 4.56 -4.84
N GLY A 123 -17.57 4.19 -5.18
CA GLY A 123 -17.19 2.87 -5.71
C GLY A 123 -17.56 1.69 -4.78
N PRO A 124 -17.33 0.43 -5.19
CA PRO A 124 -17.80 -0.75 -4.46
C PRO A 124 -17.33 -0.79 -2.99
N ALA A 125 -16.10 -0.36 -2.72
CA ALA A 125 -15.59 -0.30 -1.35
C ALA A 125 -16.30 0.76 -0.50
N ALA A 126 -16.48 1.97 -1.03
CA ALA A 126 -17.21 3.05 -0.36
C ALA A 126 -18.67 2.66 -0.10
N ARG A 127 -19.34 2.06 -1.09
CA ARG A 127 -20.73 1.57 -0.96
C ARG A 127 -20.84 0.47 0.09
N TRP A 128 -19.90 -0.47 0.09
CA TRP A 128 -19.86 -1.53 1.09
C TRP A 128 -19.65 -0.95 2.50
N LEU A 129 -18.71 -0.03 2.65
CA LEU A 129 -18.41 0.58 3.96
C LEU A 129 -19.59 1.31 4.58
N LEU A 130 -20.45 1.96 3.76
CA LEU A 130 -21.66 2.65 4.24
C LEU A 130 -22.66 1.70 4.93
N GLY A 131 -22.69 0.43 4.54
CA GLY A 131 -23.59 -0.58 5.10
C GLY A 131 -22.92 -1.60 6.01
N ALA A 132 -21.60 -1.52 6.18
CA ALA A 132 -20.83 -2.54 6.88
C ALA A 132 -21.12 -2.53 8.38
N ALA A 133 -21.22 -3.72 8.97
CA ALA A 133 -21.37 -3.95 10.39
C ALA A 133 -20.49 -5.12 10.87
N PRO A 134 -20.14 -5.18 12.17
CA PRO A 134 -19.51 -6.36 12.75
C PRO A 134 -20.26 -7.66 12.40
N GLY A 135 -19.51 -8.68 11.97
CA GLY A 135 -20.02 -9.95 11.45
C GLY A 135 -20.14 -10.01 9.92
N ASP A 136 -20.10 -8.88 9.21
CA ASP A 136 -20.16 -8.89 7.76
C ASP A 136 -18.95 -9.58 7.15
N ARG A 137 -19.21 -10.44 6.17
CA ARG A 137 -18.17 -11.27 5.53
C ARG A 137 -17.40 -10.47 4.50
N ILE A 138 -16.12 -10.78 4.39
CA ILE A 138 -15.22 -10.30 3.35
C ILE A 138 -14.21 -11.39 2.99
N VAL A 139 -13.63 -11.34 1.79
CA VAL A 139 -12.46 -12.16 1.47
C VAL A 139 -11.25 -11.26 1.34
N VAL A 140 -10.21 -11.58 2.10
CA VAL A 140 -8.89 -10.92 2.03
C VAL A 140 -7.98 -11.80 1.18
N ILE A 141 -7.42 -11.28 0.08
CA ILE A 141 -6.26 -11.90 -0.56
C ILE A 141 -5.03 -11.21 0.01
N GLY A 142 -4.26 -11.95 0.80
CA GLY A 142 -3.12 -11.40 1.52
C GLY A 142 -1.95 -12.36 1.62
N PRO A 143 -0.82 -11.89 2.16
CA PRO A 143 0.40 -12.66 2.26
C PRO A 143 0.23 -13.91 3.15
N ASP A 144 0.86 -15.01 2.77
CA ASP A 144 1.02 -16.20 3.61
C ASP A 144 2.42 -16.20 4.22
N ALA A 145 2.53 -16.07 5.54
CA ALA A 145 3.79 -16.03 6.28
C ALA A 145 4.67 -17.27 6.05
N ARG A 146 4.07 -18.39 5.62
CA ARG A 146 4.76 -19.65 5.34
C ARG A 146 5.34 -19.69 3.92
N SER A 147 5.12 -18.66 3.10
CA SER A 147 5.73 -18.52 1.78
C SER A 147 7.06 -17.78 1.85
N GLU A 148 8.03 -18.20 1.05
CA GLU A 148 9.28 -17.46 0.82
C GLU A 148 9.04 -16.13 0.09
N HIS A 149 7.92 -15.99 -0.61
CA HIS A 149 7.54 -14.82 -1.39
C HIS A 149 6.51 -13.92 -0.69
N ARG A 150 6.33 -14.06 0.62
CA ARG A 150 5.35 -13.29 1.41
C ARG A 150 5.47 -11.76 1.31
N GLY A 151 6.66 -11.24 0.99
CA GLY A 151 6.89 -9.81 0.78
C GLY A 151 6.39 -9.24 -0.56
N VAL A 152 5.73 -10.04 -1.42
CA VAL A 152 5.14 -9.55 -2.69
C VAL A 152 4.12 -8.46 -2.42
N GLY A 153 4.23 -7.30 -3.09
CA GLY A 153 3.31 -6.18 -2.87
C GLY A 153 3.84 -5.13 -1.89
N ILE A 154 5.09 -5.27 -1.46
CA ILE A 154 5.91 -4.21 -0.84
C ILE A 154 6.80 -3.59 -1.92
N ASP A 155 6.76 -2.26 -2.02
CA ASP A 155 7.66 -1.46 -2.88
C ASP A 155 8.60 -0.56 -2.06
N TRP A 156 8.39 -0.46 -0.75
CA TRP A 156 9.35 0.14 0.17
C TRP A 156 10.68 -0.64 0.17
N ARG A 157 11.71 -0.05 -0.46
CA ARG A 157 13.04 -0.65 -0.63
C ARG A 157 14.15 0.37 -0.38
N PRO A 158 14.30 0.88 0.85
CA PRO A 158 15.29 1.93 1.14
C PRO A 158 16.74 1.44 1.11
N GLY A 159 16.96 0.11 1.15
CA GLY A 159 18.30 -0.46 1.24
C GLY A 159 19.04 0.06 2.48
N GLU A 160 20.20 0.69 2.26
CA GLU A 160 21.03 1.26 3.32
C GLU A 160 20.79 2.76 3.53
N ALA A 161 19.79 3.35 2.87
CA ALA A 161 19.47 4.77 3.00
C ALA A 161 19.07 5.11 4.45
N ARG A 162 19.54 6.29 4.91
CA ARG A 162 19.27 6.82 6.25
C ARG A 162 18.53 8.14 6.21
N GLU A 163 18.57 8.86 5.09
CA GLU A 163 17.78 10.05 4.80
C GLU A 163 16.58 9.63 3.94
N LEU A 164 15.37 9.75 4.49
CA LEU A 164 14.15 9.19 3.91
C LEU A 164 13.12 10.30 3.65
N LEU A 165 12.57 10.32 2.45
CA LEU A 165 11.46 11.20 2.08
C LEU A 165 10.24 10.38 1.65
N LEU A 166 9.13 10.53 2.36
CA LEU A 166 7.86 9.89 1.99
C LEU A 166 6.86 10.96 1.55
N VAL A 167 6.16 10.74 0.44
CA VAL A 167 5.21 11.73 -0.08
C VAL A 167 3.97 11.02 -0.59
N GLY A 168 2.79 11.47 -0.20
CA GLY A 168 1.57 10.94 -0.79
C GLY A 168 0.31 11.67 -0.39
N ASP A 169 -0.81 11.23 -0.94
CA ASP A 169 -2.13 11.71 -0.54
C ASP A 169 -2.74 10.79 0.54
N GLU A 170 -4.02 11.01 0.86
CA GLU A 170 -4.73 10.26 1.88
C GLU A 170 -4.74 8.75 1.61
N THR A 171 -4.70 8.32 0.35
CA THR A 171 -4.71 6.89 -0.03
C THR A 171 -3.40 6.20 0.28
N ALA A 172 -2.30 6.96 0.30
CA ALA A 172 -0.97 6.47 0.68
C ALA A 172 -0.68 6.64 2.19
N ALA A 173 -1.50 7.39 2.91
CA ALA A 173 -1.32 7.65 4.34
C ALA A 173 -1.18 6.38 5.20
N PRO A 174 -1.95 5.29 4.98
CA PRO A 174 -1.79 4.05 5.76
C PRO A 174 -0.41 3.40 5.56
N ALA A 175 0.11 3.39 4.32
CA ALA A 175 1.44 2.86 4.02
C ALA A 175 2.54 3.73 4.65
N ILE A 176 2.43 5.06 4.52
CA ILE A 176 3.37 6.02 5.11
C ILE A 176 3.40 5.86 6.62
N ALA A 177 2.24 5.75 7.28
CA ALA A 177 2.14 5.52 8.71
C ALA A 177 2.85 4.22 9.12
N SER A 178 2.52 3.10 8.48
CA SER A 178 3.14 1.79 8.74
C SER A 178 4.66 1.82 8.57
N ILE A 179 5.17 2.43 7.49
CA ILE A 179 6.61 2.55 7.25
C ILE A 179 7.27 3.36 8.37
N LEU A 180 6.76 4.56 8.66
CA LEU A 180 7.36 5.47 9.63
C LEU A 180 7.39 4.91 11.05
N GLU A 181 6.32 4.24 11.47
CA GLU A 181 6.23 3.61 12.80
C GLU A 181 7.18 2.40 12.94
N SER A 182 7.53 1.75 11.82
CA SER A 182 8.46 0.61 11.78
C SER A 182 9.93 0.98 11.57
N LEU A 183 10.25 2.26 11.38
CA LEU A 183 11.62 2.65 11.01
C LEU A 183 12.63 2.26 12.10
N PRO A 184 13.77 1.66 11.72
CA PRO A 184 14.83 1.37 12.67
C PRO A 184 15.46 2.67 13.19
N GLY A 185 16.09 2.58 14.37
CA GLY A 185 16.89 3.67 14.91
C GLY A 185 17.97 4.16 13.93
N GLY A 186 18.21 5.47 13.94
CA GLY A 186 19.26 6.11 13.12
C GLY A 186 18.83 6.53 11.70
N CYS A 187 17.58 6.30 11.30
CA CYS A 187 17.02 6.93 10.11
C CYS A 187 16.45 8.31 10.43
N ARG A 188 16.66 9.28 9.55
CA ARG A 188 15.96 10.57 9.52
C ARG A 188 14.89 10.50 8.43
N ALA A 189 13.64 10.69 8.82
CA ALA A 189 12.52 10.58 7.89
C ALA A 189 11.66 11.85 7.91
N ARG A 190 11.32 12.33 6.72
CA ARG A 190 10.34 13.38 6.52
C ARG A 190 9.22 12.86 5.64
N ALA A 191 7.99 13.02 6.10
CA ALA A 191 6.83 12.74 5.27
C ALA A 191 5.96 13.97 5.02
N PHE A 192 5.39 14.05 3.82
CA PHE A 192 4.36 15.00 3.45
C PHE A 192 3.13 14.22 2.99
N VAL A 193 2.02 14.39 3.71
CA VAL A 193 0.77 13.69 3.41
C VAL A 193 -0.32 14.70 3.14
N GLU A 194 -0.78 14.77 1.90
CA GLU A 194 -1.92 15.61 1.56
C GLU A 194 -3.23 14.93 1.95
N VAL A 195 -4.12 15.68 2.60
CA VAL A 195 -5.38 15.15 3.15
C VAL A 195 -6.54 16.08 2.82
N PRO A 196 -7.80 15.60 2.79
CA PRO A 196 -8.95 16.41 2.44
C PRO A 196 -9.14 17.61 3.39
N SER A 197 -9.11 17.35 4.70
CA SER A 197 -9.29 18.35 5.76
C SER A 197 -8.14 18.32 6.79
N ALA A 198 -8.00 19.40 7.55
CA ALA A 198 -7.13 19.45 8.74
C ALA A 198 -7.62 18.52 9.85
N ASP A 199 -8.89 18.10 9.81
CA ASP A 199 -9.44 17.12 10.75
C ASP A 199 -9.00 15.68 10.42
N ASP A 200 -8.31 15.46 9.29
CA ASP A 200 -7.81 14.16 8.85
C ASP A 200 -6.36 13.88 9.25
N GLU A 201 -5.78 14.73 10.11
CA GLU A 201 -4.47 14.47 10.70
C GLU A 201 -4.55 13.29 11.67
N LEU A 202 -3.85 12.20 11.37
CA LEU A 202 -3.82 11.03 12.22
C LEU A 202 -2.69 11.12 13.25
N GLU A 203 -2.96 10.69 14.48
CA GLU A 203 -1.94 10.53 15.50
C GLU A 203 -1.06 9.32 15.19
N LEU A 204 0.26 9.54 15.08
CA LEU A 204 1.25 8.50 14.76
C LEU A 204 2.31 8.40 15.86
N ARG A 205 2.77 7.18 16.15
CA ARG A 205 3.85 6.95 17.13
C ARG A 205 5.19 6.88 16.42
N LEU A 206 5.83 8.03 16.27
CA LEU A 206 7.04 8.17 15.46
C LEU A 206 8.33 8.10 16.30
N PRO A 207 9.43 7.54 15.77
CA PRO A 207 10.75 7.72 16.35
C PRO A 207 11.16 9.21 16.29
N ALA A 208 12.04 9.64 17.20
CA ALA A 208 12.40 11.06 17.37
C ALA A 208 12.95 11.76 16.10
N ASN A 209 13.51 10.99 15.17
CA ASN A 209 14.07 11.52 13.91
C ASN A 209 13.12 11.39 12.72
N ALA A 210 11.86 11.01 12.95
CA ALA A 210 10.81 10.97 11.94
C ALA A 210 9.77 12.06 12.20
N SER A 211 9.25 12.66 11.14
CA SER A 211 8.18 13.65 11.23
C SER A 211 7.25 13.58 10.02
N VAL A 212 5.98 13.87 10.26
CA VAL A 212 4.96 14.01 9.21
C VAL A 212 4.45 15.45 9.20
N SER A 213 4.24 15.98 8.00
CA SER A 213 3.39 17.16 7.82
C SER A 213 2.19 16.79 6.99
N TRP A 214 1.04 16.90 7.63
CA TRP A 214 -0.25 16.80 7.00
C TRP A 214 -0.56 18.12 6.27
N LEU A 215 -1.05 18.01 5.04
CA LEU A 215 -1.28 19.14 4.14
C LEU A 215 -2.77 19.15 3.75
N PRO A 216 -3.61 19.89 4.46
CA PRO A 216 -5.02 20.02 4.12
C PRO A 216 -5.20 20.67 2.74
N ARG A 217 -5.90 20.01 1.82
CA ARG A 217 -6.15 20.55 0.48
C ARG A 217 -7.47 21.33 0.36
N GLY A 218 -8.45 21.06 1.22
CA GLY A 218 -9.79 21.60 1.08
C GLY A 218 -10.43 21.20 -0.25
N GLU A 219 -10.82 22.20 -1.06
CA GLU A 219 -11.42 22.00 -2.38
C GLU A 219 -10.38 21.96 -3.53
N ALA A 220 -9.08 22.11 -3.22
CA ALA A 220 -8.05 22.07 -4.25
C ALA A 220 -7.90 20.66 -4.85
N ALA A 221 -7.40 20.59 -6.09
CA ALA A 221 -7.08 19.33 -6.74
C ALA A 221 -5.94 18.59 -6.03
N THR A 222 -5.96 17.26 -6.05
CA THR A 222 -4.93 16.43 -5.44
C THR A 222 -3.53 16.77 -5.98
N GLY A 223 -2.53 16.83 -5.10
CA GLY A 223 -1.15 17.17 -5.39
C GLY A 223 -0.84 18.67 -5.34
N THR A 224 -1.84 19.53 -5.21
CA THR A 224 -1.67 21.00 -5.15
C THR A 224 -0.85 21.42 -3.94
N ALA A 225 -1.03 20.76 -2.79
CA ALA A 225 -0.28 21.08 -1.57
C ALA A 225 1.05 20.30 -1.49
N LEU A 226 1.11 19.09 -2.06
CA LEU A 226 2.33 18.29 -2.10
C LEU A 226 3.50 18.99 -2.81
N LEU A 227 3.23 19.55 -4.00
CA LEU A 227 4.28 20.13 -4.84
C LEU A 227 5.08 21.26 -4.16
N PRO A 228 4.45 22.32 -3.59
CA PRO A 228 5.18 23.37 -2.89
C PRO A 228 5.90 22.87 -1.63
N ALA A 229 5.32 21.91 -0.89
CA ALA A 229 5.95 21.35 0.30
C ALA A 229 7.26 20.60 -0.04
N VAL A 230 7.23 19.76 -1.09
CA VAL A 230 8.42 19.04 -1.56
C VAL A 230 9.46 20.00 -2.14
N ARG A 231 9.06 21.00 -2.92
CA ARG A 231 9.98 22.05 -3.43
C ARG A 231 10.70 22.77 -2.29
N ARG A 232 9.97 23.14 -1.24
CA ARG A 232 10.55 23.78 -0.06
C ARG A 232 11.56 22.88 0.64
N TRP A 233 11.19 21.61 0.86
CA TRP A 233 12.09 20.65 1.48
C TRP A 233 13.39 20.46 0.67
N LEU A 234 13.30 20.37 -0.66
CA LEU A 234 14.47 20.26 -1.53
C LEU A 234 15.39 21.49 -1.41
N ALA A 235 14.81 22.70 -1.37
CA ALA A 235 15.57 23.94 -1.21
C ALA A 235 16.24 24.07 0.17
N GLU A 236 15.60 23.55 1.23
CA GLU A 236 16.14 23.54 2.60
C GLU A 236 17.19 22.42 2.81
N ASN A 237 17.27 21.42 1.93
CA ASN A 237 18.16 20.27 2.05
C ASN A 237 19.11 20.08 0.84
N PRO A 238 19.86 21.12 0.42
CA PRO A 238 20.69 21.04 -0.78
C PRO A 238 21.80 19.97 -0.68
N HIS A 239 22.27 19.68 0.53
CA HIS A 239 23.28 18.64 0.79
C HIS A 239 22.75 17.23 0.50
N VAL A 240 21.48 16.94 0.83
CA VAL A 240 20.83 15.66 0.51
C VAL A 240 20.64 15.54 -1.00
N VAL A 241 20.15 16.60 -1.66
CA VAL A 241 19.95 16.62 -3.12
C VAL A 241 21.28 16.39 -3.86
N ALA A 242 22.34 17.08 -3.46
CA ALA A 242 23.66 16.92 -4.07
C ALA A 242 24.19 15.49 -3.90
N ALA A 243 24.06 14.89 -2.72
CA ALA A 243 24.49 13.52 -2.45
C ALA A 243 23.63 12.46 -3.18
N ALA A 244 22.38 12.78 -3.50
CA ALA A 244 21.44 11.92 -4.20
C ALA A 244 21.45 12.10 -5.72
N SER A 245 22.22 13.06 -6.25
CA SER A 245 22.21 13.40 -7.67
C SER A 245 22.81 12.28 -8.53
N ALA A 246 22.24 12.08 -9.73
CA ALA A 246 22.80 11.13 -10.68
C ALA A 246 24.18 11.59 -11.19
N THR A 247 25.06 10.63 -11.48
CA THR A 247 26.39 10.89 -12.05
C THR A 247 26.34 11.23 -13.54
N ALA A 248 25.21 11.01 -14.20
CA ALA A 248 24.99 11.28 -15.61
C ALA A 248 23.56 11.77 -15.87
N SER A 249 23.34 12.39 -17.04
CA SER A 249 22.01 12.80 -17.48
C SER A 249 21.08 11.59 -17.59
N GLN A 250 19.87 11.73 -17.04
CA GLN A 250 18.87 10.66 -17.03
C GLN A 250 17.77 10.98 -18.05
N GLN A 251 17.39 10.00 -18.87
CA GLN A 251 16.18 10.10 -19.68
C GLN A 251 14.97 9.70 -18.83
N LEU A 252 13.93 10.53 -18.86
CA LEU A 252 12.64 10.23 -18.26
C LEU A 252 11.64 10.06 -19.38
N ASP A 253 11.17 8.83 -19.55
CA ASP A 253 10.08 8.58 -20.47
C ASP A 253 8.86 9.40 -20.06
N GLU A 254 8.18 9.93 -21.08
CA GLU A 254 6.92 10.61 -20.89
C GLU A 254 5.86 9.56 -20.57
N VAL A 255 5.30 9.63 -19.36
CA VAL A 255 4.25 8.71 -18.92
C VAL A 255 2.91 9.34 -19.23
N ASP A 256 2.14 8.77 -20.14
CA ASP A 256 0.74 9.17 -20.32
C ASP A 256 -0.09 8.53 -19.21
N VAL A 257 -0.22 9.20 -18.06
CA VAL A 257 -1.07 8.72 -16.95
C VAL A 257 -2.53 8.53 -17.37
N ASP A 258 -2.91 9.02 -18.56
CA ASP A 258 -4.22 8.76 -19.10
C ASP A 258 -4.42 7.33 -19.64
N ARG A 259 -3.31 6.66 -19.97
CA ARG A 259 -3.27 5.34 -20.62
C ARG A 259 -2.43 4.33 -19.85
N ASP A 260 -1.37 4.80 -19.20
CA ASP A 260 -0.33 3.99 -18.58
C ASP A 260 -0.41 4.04 -17.05
N ILE A 261 0.00 2.94 -16.41
CA ILE A 261 0.17 2.88 -14.96
C ILE A 261 1.57 3.38 -14.63
N LEU A 262 1.66 4.45 -13.84
CA LEU A 262 2.93 4.90 -13.29
C LEU A 262 3.29 4.00 -12.09
N TRP A 263 4.12 2.99 -12.31
CA TRP A 263 4.65 2.14 -11.24
C TRP A 263 6.13 1.86 -11.45
N GLU A 264 6.97 2.45 -10.61
CA GLU A 264 8.41 2.42 -10.77
C GLU A 264 9.05 2.21 -9.39
N THR A 265 9.65 1.04 -9.19
CA THR A 265 10.31 0.68 -7.94
C THR A 265 11.78 0.46 -8.23
N PRO A 266 12.71 1.16 -7.54
CA PRO A 266 14.12 0.98 -7.80
C PRO A 266 14.61 -0.44 -7.55
N GLU A 267 15.57 -0.84 -8.37
CA GLU A 267 16.38 -2.03 -8.16
C GLU A 267 17.72 -1.62 -7.52
N GLY A 268 18.20 -2.43 -6.57
CA GLY A 268 19.47 -2.18 -5.87
C GLY A 268 19.33 -1.42 -4.56
N THR A 269 20.47 -1.17 -3.91
CA THR A 269 20.56 -0.45 -2.63
C THR A 269 21.48 0.76 -2.79
N HIS A 270 21.05 1.89 -2.23
CA HIS A 270 21.83 3.13 -2.27
C HIS A 270 22.05 3.65 -0.86
N PRO A 271 23.30 3.93 -0.44
CA PRO A 271 23.53 4.62 0.82
C PRO A 271 23.10 6.09 0.70
N GLY A 272 22.74 6.69 1.83
CA GLY A 272 22.37 8.10 1.91
C GLY A 272 20.86 8.30 1.82
N PHE A 273 20.34 8.59 0.62
CA PHE A 273 18.97 9.05 0.40
C PHE A 273 18.08 8.03 -0.32
N TYR A 274 16.82 7.92 0.13
CA TYR A 274 15.75 7.22 -0.56
C TYR A 274 14.42 7.99 -0.44
N ALA A 275 13.63 8.00 -1.51
CA ALA A 275 12.27 8.53 -1.48
C ALA A 275 11.23 7.52 -1.92
N TRP A 276 10.05 7.58 -1.31
CA TRP A 276 8.90 6.75 -1.63
C TRP A 276 7.69 7.66 -1.87
N ILE A 277 7.09 7.57 -3.05
CA ILE A 277 6.05 8.51 -3.48
C ILE A 277 4.88 7.73 -4.04
N ALA A 278 3.71 7.89 -3.41
CA ALA A 278 2.49 7.22 -3.86
C ALA A 278 1.23 8.08 -3.70
N GLY A 279 0.23 7.85 -4.54
CA GLY A 279 -1.05 8.57 -4.48
C GLY A 279 -1.66 8.76 -5.87
N GLU A 280 -2.34 9.87 -6.09
CA GLU A 280 -2.94 10.21 -7.39
C GLU A 280 -1.88 10.28 -8.52
N SER A 281 -2.17 9.62 -9.64
CA SER A 281 -1.19 9.36 -10.70
C SER A 281 -0.60 10.61 -11.35
N ALA A 282 -1.38 11.67 -11.57
CA ALA A 282 -0.89 12.93 -12.14
C ALA A 282 -0.05 13.74 -11.14
N ALA A 283 -0.40 13.70 -9.85
CA ALA A 283 0.41 14.27 -8.77
C ALA A 283 1.76 13.55 -8.66
N VAL A 284 1.78 12.22 -8.68
CA VAL A 284 3.02 11.41 -8.66
C VAL A 284 3.87 11.69 -9.90
N LYS A 285 3.28 11.77 -11.11
CA LYS A 285 4.01 12.17 -12.34
C LYS A 285 4.66 13.55 -12.20
N THR A 286 3.97 14.49 -11.56
CA THR A 286 4.48 15.85 -11.33
C THR A 286 5.65 15.86 -10.36
N LEU A 287 5.59 15.09 -9.27
CA LEU A 287 6.68 14.92 -8.30
C LEU A 287 7.88 14.18 -8.90
N ARG A 288 7.64 13.17 -9.74
CA ARG A 288 8.69 12.45 -10.50
C ARG A 288 9.51 13.40 -11.35
N ARG A 289 8.84 14.27 -12.09
CA ARG A 289 9.47 15.32 -12.90
C ARG A 289 10.25 16.31 -12.04
N LEU A 290 9.69 16.74 -10.90
CA LEU A 290 10.37 17.65 -9.99
C LEU A 290 11.69 17.08 -9.46
N LEU A 291 11.67 15.85 -8.95
CA LEU A 291 12.82 15.25 -8.28
C LEU A 291 13.92 14.86 -9.28
N VAL A 292 13.55 14.13 -10.34
CA VAL A 292 14.53 13.53 -11.24
C VAL A 292 14.96 14.53 -12.32
N ARG A 293 14.02 15.22 -12.98
CA ARG A 293 14.36 16.14 -14.07
C ARG A 293 14.83 17.49 -13.57
N ASP A 294 14.06 18.11 -12.66
CA ASP A 294 14.30 19.50 -12.28
C ASP A 294 15.40 19.61 -11.20
N HIS A 295 15.59 18.59 -10.35
CA HIS A 295 16.62 18.55 -9.28
C HIS A 295 17.72 17.50 -9.49
N GLY A 296 17.65 16.69 -10.55
CA GLY A 296 18.72 15.75 -10.91
C GLY A 296 18.89 14.55 -9.98
N ILE A 297 17.94 14.29 -9.07
CA ILE A 297 18.01 13.13 -8.16
C ILE A 297 18.07 11.85 -8.98
N ASP A 298 18.97 10.95 -8.60
CA ASP A 298 19.10 9.63 -9.21
C ASP A 298 17.79 8.85 -9.06
N ARG A 299 17.22 8.45 -10.19
CA ARG A 299 15.95 7.72 -10.28
C ARG A 299 16.00 6.40 -9.51
N SER A 300 17.16 5.78 -9.40
CA SER A 300 17.36 4.54 -8.61
C SER A 300 17.21 4.76 -7.10
N ARG A 301 17.03 6.01 -6.64
CA ARG A 301 16.79 6.36 -5.24
C ARG A 301 15.34 6.71 -4.93
N VAL A 302 14.42 6.60 -5.90
CA VAL A 302 13.03 7.03 -5.71
C VAL A 302 12.05 6.01 -6.26
N ALA A 303 11.10 5.57 -5.42
CA ALA A 303 9.93 4.81 -5.84
C ALA A 303 8.74 5.72 -6.17
N PHE A 304 8.05 5.46 -7.28
CA PHE A 304 6.87 6.19 -7.75
C PHE A 304 5.71 5.23 -8.03
N MET A 305 4.58 5.41 -7.35
CA MET A 305 3.40 4.56 -7.52
C MET A 305 2.11 5.39 -7.63
N GLY A 306 1.49 5.39 -8.81
CA GLY A 306 0.13 5.88 -9.01
C GLY A 306 -0.88 4.87 -8.45
N TYR A 307 -1.40 5.15 -7.26
CA TYR A 307 -2.39 4.29 -6.58
C TYR A 307 -3.77 4.41 -7.20
N TRP A 308 -4.13 5.60 -7.65
CA TRP A 308 -5.44 5.87 -8.23
C TRP A 308 -5.36 7.02 -9.22
N ARG A 309 -6.48 7.28 -9.88
CA ARG A 309 -6.63 8.39 -10.83
C ARG A 309 -8.03 8.96 -10.78
N LEU A 310 -8.12 10.28 -10.79
CA LEU A 310 -9.40 10.97 -10.78
C LEU A 310 -10.24 10.60 -12.02
N GLY A 311 -11.53 10.28 -11.79
CA GLY A 311 -12.46 9.93 -12.86
C GLY A 311 -12.30 8.52 -13.45
N ARG A 312 -11.44 7.66 -12.86
CA ARG A 312 -11.38 6.24 -13.19
C ARG A 312 -11.52 5.37 -11.95
N SER A 313 -12.42 4.40 -12.00
CA SER A 313 -12.46 3.31 -11.03
C SER A 313 -11.46 2.23 -11.42
N GLU A 314 -10.75 1.64 -10.45
CA GLU A 314 -10.12 0.33 -10.65
C GLU A 314 -11.22 -0.70 -10.95
N ASN A 315 -11.26 -1.22 -12.18
CA ASN A 315 -11.82 -2.51 -12.64
C ASN A 315 -12.02 -2.45 -14.15
#